data_AF-A0A1H8U1Z0-F1
#
_entry.id   AF-A0A1H8U1Z0-F1
#
_cell.length_a   1.000
_cell.length_b   1.000
_cell.length_c   1.000
_cell.angle_alpha   90.00
_cell.angle_beta   90.00
_cell.angle_gamma   90.00
#
_symmetry.space_group_name_H-M   'P 1'
#
loop_
_entity.id
_entity.type
_entity.pdbx_description
1 polymer ?
#
loop_
_entity_poly.entity_id
_entity_poly.type
_entity_poly.pdbx_seq_one_letter_code
_entity_poly.pdbx_strand_id
1 'polypeptide(L)'
;GQGGKLNALALWKKIRENIGLSKRARQASNFKEYVKKEQVVLNGGKKVSGANVPNPNIGVVQSRINIANGPTRFSTSNNAGFNHVVDRHFNVNRNAGQFTISQDKLKNILSSKSTVNIPVKEITGNQFERIIDIGEIAGTIKPSIPNVGGQTTSYIRIITDKAGNLVTAYPIPKP
;
A
#
# COMPACT_ATOMS: atom_id res chain seq x y z
N GLY A 1 -28.00 -11.39 -36.45
CA GLY A 1 -27.50 -10.15 -37.08
C GLY A 1 -26.03 -9.97 -36.75
N GLN A 2 -25.19 -9.99 -37.78
CA GLN A 2 -23.79 -9.52 -37.90
C GLN A 2 -22.91 -9.47 -36.64
N GLY A 3 -22.11 -10.53 -36.43
CA GLY A 3 -20.89 -10.47 -35.62
C GLY A 3 -19.80 -9.69 -36.35
N GLY A 4 -19.65 -8.41 -36.00
CA GLY A 4 -18.58 -7.56 -36.52
C GLY A 4 -17.23 -8.08 -36.03
N LYS A 5 -16.48 -8.77 -36.90
CA LYS A 5 -15.05 -9.02 -36.71
C LYS A 5 -14.35 -7.66 -36.66
N LEU A 6 -14.08 -7.18 -35.45
CA LEU A 6 -13.20 -6.02 -35.26
C LEU A 6 -11.86 -6.35 -35.93
N ASN A 7 -11.43 -5.51 -36.88
CA ASN A 7 -10.12 -5.71 -37.51
C ASN A 7 -9.03 -5.69 -36.42
N ALA A 8 -7.93 -6.40 -36.64
CA ALA A 8 -6.87 -6.53 -35.65
C ALA A 8 -6.39 -5.14 -35.15
N LEU A 9 -6.35 -4.13 -36.01
CA LEU A 9 -5.95 -2.76 -35.66
C LEU A 9 -6.91 -2.09 -34.66
N ALA A 10 -8.21 -2.33 -34.75
CA ALA A 10 -9.22 -1.83 -33.80
C ALA A 10 -9.07 -2.51 -32.43
N LEU A 11 -8.75 -3.80 -32.42
CA LEU A 11 -8.45 -4.55 -31.20
C LEU A 11 -7.19 -4.00 -30.50
N TRP A 12 -6.13 -3.73 -31.27
CA TRP A 12 -4.89 -3.14 -30.76
C TRP A 12 -5.03 -1.69 -30.28
N LYS A 13 -6.01 -0.94 -30.80
CA LYS A 13 -6.31 0.43 -30.35
C LYS A 13 -7.04 0.41 -29.00
N LYS A 14 -8.04 -0.46 -28.83
CA LYS A 14 -8.74 -0.68 -27.55
C LYS A 14 -7.82 -1.15 -26.43
N ILE A 15 -6.88 -2.06 -26.72
CA ILE A 15 -5.88 -2.52 -25.75
C ILE A 15 -4.97 -1.38 -25.29
N ARG A 16 -4.59 -0.47 -26.19
CA ARG A 16 -3.78 0.72 -25.85
C ARG A 16 -4.50 1.73 -24.96
N GLU A 17 -5.83 1.81 -25.04
CA GLU A 17 -6.65 2.73 -24.27
C GLU A 17 -6.98 2.17 -22.87
N ASN A 18 -7.25 0.86 -22.75
CA ASN A 18 -7.67 0.25 -21.48
C ASN A 18 -6.54 -0.03 -20.47
N ILE A 19 -5.26 -0.13 -20.88
CA ILE A 19 -4.16 -0.53 -19.98
C ILE A 19 -3.50 0.69 -19.28
N GLY A 20 -3.95 1.93 -19.51
CA GLY A 20 -3.40 3.08 -18.77
C GLY A 20 -1.89 3.31 -18.98
N LEU A 21 -1.30 2.79 -20.06
CA LEU A 21 0.14 2.86 -20.33
C LEU A 21 0.58 4.30 -20.60
N SER A 22 1.78 4.67 -20.12
CA SER A 22 2.37 5.99 -20.35
C SER A 22 2.57 6.28 -21.85
N LYS A 23 2.53 7.56 -22.26
CA LYS A 23 2.71 7.96 -23.67
C LYS A 23 4.01 7.39 -24.29
N ARG A 24 5.05 7.20 -23.47
CA ARG A 24 6.36 6.66 -23.86
C ARG A 24 6.30 5.17 -24.22
N ALA A 25 5.52 4.36 -23.49
CA ALA A 25 5.33 2.95 -23.80
C ALA A 25 4.51 2.73 -25.09
N ARG A 26 3.62 3.66 -25.44
CA ARG A 26 2.79 3.59 -26.68
C ARG A 26 3.59 3.86 -27.97
N GLN A 27 4.75 4.49 -27.86
CA GLN A 27 5.60 4.89 -29.00
C GLN A 27 6.81 3.96 -29.21
N ALA A 28 7.05 3.01 -28.31
CA ALA A 28 8.19 2.10 -28.43
C ALA A 28 8.00 1.11 -29.60
N SER A 29 9.04 0.96 -30.43
CA SER A 29 9.11 0.02 -31.56
C SER A 29 8.86 -1.44 -31.15
N ASN A 30 9.05 -1.78 -29.87
CA ASN A 30 8.88 -3.14 -29.33
C ASN A 30 7.59 -3.29 -28.49
N PHE A 31 6.55 -2.48 -28.75
CA PHE A 31 5.27 -2.53 -28.03
C PHE A 31 4.65 -3.94 -27.92
N LYS A 32 4.78 -4.76 -28.98
CA LYS A 32 4.28 -6.15 -28.98
C LYS A 32 4.95 -7.02 -27.92
N GLU A 33 6.24 -6.82 -27.67
CA GLU A 33 7.00 -7.57 -26.67
C GLU A 33 6.62 -7.15 -25.25
N TYR A 34 6.40 -5.85 -25.05
CA TYR A 34 5.94 -5.29 -23.77
C TYR A 34 4.54 -5.82 -23.38
N VAL A 35 3.61 -5.86 -24.33
CA VAL A 35 2.27 -6.43 -24.13
C VAL A 35 2.33 -7.93 -23.85
N LYS A 36 3.21 -8.67 -24.53
CA LYS A 36 3.38 -10.12 -24.31
C LYS A 36 3.90 -10.40 -22.89
N LYS A 37 4.83 -9.58 -22.40
CA LYS A 37 5.37 -9.69 -21.03
C LYS A 37 4.29 -9.39 -19.97
N GLU A 38 3.46 -8.37 -20.19
CA GLU A 38 2.32 -8.04 -19.33
C GLU A 38 1.20 -9.10 -19.38
N GLN A 39 0.86 -9.64 -20.57
CA GLN A 39 -0.13 -10.72 -20.71
C GLN A 39 0.34 -12.03 -20.07
N VAL A 40 1.64 -12.35 -20.12
CA VAL A 40 2.19 -13.54 -19.44
C VAL A 40 2.06 -13.42 -17.92
N VAL A 41 2.20 -12.21 -17.36
CA VAL A 41 1.95 -11.95 -15.93
C VAL A 41 0.47 -12.15 -15.56
N LEU A 42 -0.47 -11.83 -16.45
CA LEU A 42 -1.91 -12.01 -16.22
C LEU A 42 -2.40 -13.46 -16.42
N ASN A 43 -1.78 -14.22 -17.32
CA ASN A 43 -2.20 -15.59 -17.65
C ASN A 43 -1.62 -16.67 -16.71
N GLY A 44 -0.71 -16.32 -15.80
CA GLY A 44 -0.18 -17.23 -14.77
C GLY A 44 -1.10 -17.44 -13.55
N GLY A 45 -2.24 -16.73 -13.49
CA GLY A 45 -3.20 -16.84 -12.40
C GLY A 45 -4.21 -17.97 -12.62
N LYS A 46 -3.97 -19.12 -11.97
CA LYS A 46 -5.01 -20.15 -11.72
C LYS A 46 -6.24 -19.45 -11.14
N LYS A 47 -7.40 -19.57 -11.79
CA LYS A 47 -8.67 -18.98 -11.33
C LYS A 47 -8.96 -19.44 -9.90
N VAL A 48 -8.87 -18.51 -8.95
CA VAL A 48 -9.48 -18.64 -7.62
C VAL A 48 -10.62 -17.63 -7.55
N SER A 49 -11.82 -18.17 -7.65
CA SER A 49 -13.07 -17.51 -7.33
C SER A 49 -13.18 -17.34 -5.81
N GLY A 50 -13.28 -16.11 -5.33
CA GLY A 50 -13.62 -15.80 -3.94
C GLY A 50 -12.85 -14.62 -3.37
N ALA A 51 -13.54 -13.49 -3.23
CA ALA A 51 -13.18 -12.28 -2.47
C ALA A 51 -11.84 -11.57 -2.80
N ASN A 52 -11.93 -10.24 -2.89
CA ASN A 52 -10.80 -9.30 -2.92
C ASN A 52 -10.14 -9.03 -4.29
N VAL A 53 -10.95 -8.55 -5.25
CA VAL A 53 -10.41 -7.75 -6.36
C VAL A 53 -10.09 -6.36 -5.79
N PRO A 54 -8.83 -5.88 -5.81
CA PRO A 54 -8.51 -4.52 -5.37
C PRO A 54 -9.34 -3.52 -6.17
N ASN A 55 -10.13 -2.69 -5.48
CA ASN A 55 -10.96 -1.69 -6.12
C ASN A 55 -10.04 -0.69 -6.86
N PRO A 56 -10.13 -0.54 -8.19
CA PRO A 56 -9.28 0.38 -8.95
C PRO A 56 -9.55 1.86 -8.64
N ASN A 57 -10.55 2.18 -7.81
CA ASN A 57 -10.90 3.53 -7.38
C ASN A 57 -10.27 3.98 -6.03
N ILE A 58 -9.16 3.38 -5.59
CA ILE A 58 -8.48 3.81 -4.36
C ILE A 58 -7.47 4.97 -4.60
N GLY A 59 -7.67 5.74 -5.68
CA GLY A 59 -7.08 7.05 -5.90
C GLY A 59 -5.58 7.19 -5.60
N VAL A 60 -5.19 8.36 -5.10
CA VAL A 60 -3.79 8.72 -4.84
C VAL A 60 -3.16 7.84 -3.75
N VAL A 61 -3.95 7.39 -2.76
CA VAL A 61 -3.45 6.63 -1.60
C VAL A 61 -2.85 5.27 -1.98
N GLN A 62 -3.29 4.65 -3.08
CA GLN A 62 -2.69 3.41 -3.57
C GLN A 62 -1.25 3.59 -4.09
N SER A 63 -0.85 4.81 -4.43
CA SER A 63 0.42 5.12 -5.11
C SER A 63 1.47 5.82 -4.25
N ARG A 64 1.15 6.17 -2.99
CA ARG A 64 2.09 6.87 -2.11
C ARG A 64 1.80 6.71 -0.62
N ILE A 65 2.86 6.94 0.17
CA ILE A 65 2.79 7.27 1.59
C ILE A 65 3.57 8.58 1.77
N ASN A 66 2.87 9.68 2.00
CA ASN A 66 3.49 10.97 2.32
C ASN A 66 3.75 11.04 3.83
N ILE A 67 5.01 11.04 4.24
CA ILE A 67 5.43 11.09 5.65
C ILE A 67 5.36 12.54 6.14
N ALA A 68 4.14 13.04 6.33
CA ALA A 68 3.91 14.34 6.96
C ALA A 68 4.32 14.27 8.44
N ASN A 69 5.02 15.29 8.95
CA ASN A 69 5.42 15.32 10.35
C ASN A 69 4.23 15.48 11.29
N GLY A 70 3.18 16.20 10.89
CA GLY A 70 2.04 16.50 11.74
C GLY A 70 0.71 16.45 11.00
N PRO A 71 -0.31 17.16 11.51
CA PRO A 71 -1.63 17.20 10.92
C PRO A 71 -1.59 17.67 9.46
N THR A 72 -2.49 17.12 8.65
CA THR A 72 -2.72 17.58 7.28
C THR A 72 -4.15 18.06 7.14
N ARG A 73 -4.49 18.70 6.01
CA ARG A 73 -5.88 19.09 5.71
C ARG A 73 -6.89 17.93 5.72
N PHE A 74 -6.41 16.69 5.69
CA PHE A 74 -7.24 15.47 5.68
C PHE A 74 -7.06 14.61 6.94
N SER A 75 -6.08 14.93 7.77
CA SER A 75 -5.87 14.35 9.10
C SER A 75 -5.54 15.48 10.06
N THR A 76 -6.57 16.23 10.46
CA THR A 76 -6.44 17.49 11.21
C THR A 76 -6.17 17.30 12.70
N SER A 77 -6.17 16.05 13.18
CA SER A 77 -5.83 15.73 14.56
C SER A 77 -4.38 16.06 14.85
N ASN A 78 -4.12 16.76 15.95
CA ASN A 78 -2.77 16.98 16.50
C ASN A 78 -2.02 15.67 16.80
N ASN A 79 -2.73 14.54 16.80
CA ASN A 79 -2.21 13.18 16.96
C ASN A 79 -2.16 12.43 15.62
N ALA A 80 -1.59 13.04 14.58
CA ALA A 80 -1.40 12.43 13.27
C ALA A 80 0.00 12.72 12.71
N GLY A 81 0.42 11.90 11.75
CA GLY A 81 1.72 12.05 11.09
C GLY A 81 2.86 11.42 11.87
N PHE A 82 4.09 11.71 11.43
CA PHE A 82 5.28 11.08 11.98
C PHE A 82 5.58 11.50 13.43
N ASN A 83 5.23 12.73 13.82
CA ASN A 83 5.35 13.17 15.22
C ASN A 83 4.50 12.32 16.15
N HIS A 84 3.29 11.94 15.71
CA HIS A 84 2.45 11.01 16.47
C HIS A 84 3.07 9.61 16.57
N VAL A 85 3.67 9.13 15.47
CA VAL A 85 4.41 7.86 15.48
C VAL A 85 5.55 7.90 16.49
N VAL A 86 6.32 8.99 16.53
CA VAL A 86 7.40 9.16 17.51
C VAL A 86 6.88 9.25 18.94
N ASP A 87 5.93 10.14 19.22
CA ASP A 87 5.38 10.31 20.57
C ASP A 87 4.76 9.03 21.14
N ARG A 88 4.12 8.22 20.28
CA ARG A 88 3.33 7.06 20.72
C ARG A 88 4.05 5.73 20.60
N HIS A 89 4.84 5.54 19.54
CA HIS A 89 5.42 4.24 19.15
C HIS A 89 6.95 4.22 19.22
N PHE A 90 7.60 5.31 19.62
CA PHE A 90 9.03 5.35 20.00
C PHE A 90 9.23 5.81 21.46
N ASN A 91 8.17 5.81 22.24
CA ASN A 91 8.18 6.25 23.63
C ASN A 91 7.73 5.12 24.53
N VAL A 92 8.69 4.51 25.22
CA VAL A 92 8.48 3.35 26.11
C VAL A 92 7.47 3.61 27.23
N ASN A 93 7.21 4.87 27.58
CA ASN A 93 6.22 5.25 28.60
C ASN A 93 4.77 5.19 28.09
N ARG A 94 4.55 4.91 26.80
CA ARG A 94 3.22 4.80 26.21
C ARG A 94 2.79 3.33 26.11
N ASN A 95 1.58 3.05 26.57
CA ASN A 95 0.93 1.74 26.38
C ASN A 95 0.47 1.56 24.92
N ALA A 96 1.42 1.27 24.04
CA ALA A 96 1.26 1.06 22.61
C ALA A 96 2.28 0.02 22.13
N GLY A 97 2.14 -0.46 20.89
CA GLY A 97 3.23 -1.20 20.24
C GLY A 97 4.42 -0.28 20.03
N GLN A 98 5.63 -0.73 20.34
CA GLN A 98 6.84 0.10 20.32
C GLN A 98 7.78 -0.36 19.22
N PHE A 99 8.23 0.54 18.37
CA PHE A 99 9.30 0.25 17.41
C PHE A 99 10.62 0.05 18.14
N THR A 100 11.39 -0.94 17.69
CA THR A 100 12.78 -1.15 18.11
C THR A 100 13.77 -0.80 16.99
N ILE A 101 13.30 -0.73 15.74
CA ILE A 101 14.05 -0.14 14.62
C ILE A 101 14.21 1.38 14.80
N SER A 102 15.17 2.00 14.11
CA SER A 102 15.33 3.46 14.15
C SER A 102 14.21 4.19 13.39
N GLN A 103 13.98 5.46 13.72
CA GLN A 103 13.03 6.32 13.02
C GLN A 103 13.36 6.44 11.53
N ASP A 104 14.64 6.58 11.17
CA ASP A 104 15.06 6.66 9.77
C ASP A 104 14.84 5.36 9.02
N LYS A 105 15.08 4.21 9.69
CA LYS A 105 14.76 2.90 9.11
C LYS A 105 13.26 2.79 8.84
N LEU A 106 12.41 3.22 9.78
CA LEU A 106 10.97 3.26 9.56
C LEU A 106 10.60 4.18 8.38
N LYS A 107 11.17 5.39 8.27
CA LYS A 107 10.92 6.29 7.14
C LYS A 107 11.31 5.68 5.79
N ASN A 108 12.44 4.97 5.76
CA ASN A 108 12.91 4.25 4.56
C ASN A 108 11.95 3.13 4.16
N ILE A 109 11.47 2.34 5.14
CA ILE A 109 10.45 1.31 4.92
C ILE A 109 9.17 1.94 4.35
N LEU A 110 8.64 2.98 5.01
CA LEU A 110 7.40 3.66 4.59
C LEU A 110 7.50 4.27 3.17
N SER A 111 8.68 4.74 2.77
CA SER A 111 8.91 5.36 1.45
C SER A 111 9.28 4.33 0.37
N SER A 112 9.50 3.07 0.74
CA SER A 112 9.95 2.05 -0.20
C SER A 112 8.87 1.69 -1.21
N LYS A 113 9.28 1.41 -2.46
CA LYS A 113 8.35 0.99 -3.52
C LYS A 113 7.63 -0.31 -3.16
N SER A 114 8.32 -1.24 -2.49
CA SER A 114 7.73 -2.49 -2.02
C SER A 114 6.60 -2.24 -1.04
N THR A 115 6.75 -1.31 -0.10
CA THR A 115 5.68 -0.94 0.83
C THR A 115 4.55 -0.15 0.16
N VAL A 116 4.88 0.85 -0.66
CA VAL A 116 3.87 1.71 -1.32
C VAL A 116 2.97 0.93 -2.27
N ASN A 117 3.53 -0.04 -3.00
CA ASN A 117 2.80 -0.83 -3.99
C ASN A 117 1.89 -1.89 -3.38
N ILE A 118 1.95 -2.12 -2.06
CA ILE A 118 1.03 -3.04 -1.39
C ILE A 118 -0.40 -2.48 -1.49
N PRO A 119 -1.39 -3.30 -1.90
CA PRO A 119 -2.79 -2.91 -1.92
C PRO A 119 -3.24 -2.37 -0.58
N VAL A 120 -3.99 -1.27 -0.59
CA VAL A 120 -4.59 -0.74 0.64
C VAL A 120 -5.99 -1.28 0.85
N LYS A 121 -6.38 -1.35 2.12
CA LYS A 121 -7.75 -1.62 2.55
C LYS A 121 -8.35 -0.35 3.12
N GLU A 122 -9.50 0.07 2.61
CA GLU A 122 -10.25 1.16 3.23
C GLU A 122 -10.81 0.70 4.58
N ILE A 123 -10.66 1.56 5.59
CA ILE A 123 -11.17 1.37 6.95
C ILE A 123 -12.06 2.56 7.32
N THR A 124 -12.70 2.49 8.50
CA THR A 124 -13.59 3.54 8.98
C THR A 124 -12.89 4.92 9.02
N GLY A 125 -13.65 5.98 8.74
CA GLY A 125 -13.15 7.35 8.82
C GLY A 125 -12.33 7.84 7.62
N ASN A 126 -12.55 7.28 6.42
CA ASN A 126 -11.80 7.64 5.18
C ASN A 126 -10.28 7.44 5.32
N GLN A 127 -9.90 6.40 6.06
CA GLN A 127 -8.52 5.99 6.27
C GLN A 127 -8.23 4.70 5.51
N PHE A 128 -6.96 4.48 5.22
CA PHE A 128 -6.50 3.37 4.40
C PHE A 128 -5.36 2.65 5.10
N GLU A 129 -5.53 1.34 5.26
CA GLU A 129 -4.61 0.45 5.94
C GLU A 129 -3.71 -0.29 4.93
N ARG A 130 -2.43 -0.38 5.27
CA ARG A 130 -1.52 -1.42 4.78
C ARG A 130 -0.98 -2.20 5.96
N ILE A 131 -0.82 -3.50 5.79
CA ILE A 131 -0.07 -4.33 6.72
C ILE A 131 1.11 -4.91 5.96
N ILE A 132 2.30 -4.76 6.53
CA ILE A 132 3.55 -5.23 5.92
C ILE A 132 4.29 -6.12 6.89
N ASP A 133 4.99 -7.13 6.36
CA ASP A 133 6.02 -7.88 7.05
C ASP A 133 7.38 -7.38 6.53
N ILE A 134 8.25 -6.91 7.41
CA ILE A 134 9.57 -6.40 7.01
C ILE A 134 10.66 -7.48 7.00
N GLY A 135 10.33 -8.72 7.41
CA GLY A 135 11.26 -9.86 7.42
C GLY A 135 12.29 -9.85 8.55
N GLU A 136 12.22 -8.86 9.44
CA GLU A 136 13.09 -8.68 10.61
C GLU A 136 12.29 -8.04 11.75
N ILE A 137 12.86 -7.99 12.96
CA ILE A 137 12.16 -7.43 14.12
C ILE A 137 11.91 -5.93 13.89
N ALA A 138 10.64 -5.56 13.78
CA ALA A 138 10.19 -4.17 13.69
C ALA A 138 10.04 -3.52 15.07
N GLY A 139 9.58 -4.30 16.05
CA GLY A 139 9.25 -3.80 17.38
C GLY A 139 8.57 -4.83 18.27
N THR A 140 7.89 -4.33 19.29
CA THR A 140 7.08 -5.11 20.23
C THR A 140 5.59 -4.80 20.09
N ILE A 141 4.78 -5.84 20.29
CA ILE A 141 3.33 -5.76 20.27
C ILE A 141 2.85 -5.00 21.51
N LYS A 142 1.76 -4.22 21.37
CA LYS A 142 1.15 -3.49 22.49
C LYS A 142 0.94 -4.42 23.70
N PRO A 143 1.43 -4.07 24.91
CA PRO A 143 1.38 -4.95 26.07
C PRO A 143 -0.02 -5.43 26.46
N SER A 144 -1.06 -4.63 26.19
CA SER A 144 -2.43 -4.96 26.55
C SER A 144 -3.12 -5.98 25.63
N ILE A 145 -2.45 -6.52 24.61
CA ILE A 145 -3.06 -7.52 23.72
C ILE A 145 -2.93 -8.90 24.39
N PRO A 146 -4.05 -9.62 24.62
CA PRO A 146 -4.01 -10.93 25.27
C PRO A 146 -3.09 -11.91 24.54
N ASN A 147 -2.36 -12.72 25.31
CA ASN A 147 -1.46 -13.80 24.87
C ASN A 147 -0.20 -13.38 24.09
N VAL A 148 -0.22 -12.26 23.35
CA VAL A 148 0.87 -11.83 22.46
C VAL A 148 1.46 -10.47 22.81
N GLY A 149 0.90 -9.75 23.78
CA GLY A 149 1.41 -8.44 24.22
C GLY A 149 2.87 -8.50 24.66
N GLY A 150 3.64 -7.48 24.28
CA GLY A 150 5.07 -7.36 24.60
C GLY A 150 6.01 -8.24 23.76
N GLN A 151 5.51 -9.24 23.05
CA GLN A 151 6.33 -10.07 22.17
C GLN A 151 6.84 -9.27 20.97
N THR A 152 7.98 -9.69 20.41
CA THR A 152 8.54 -9.08 19.19
C THR A 152 7.70 -9.42 17.96
N THR A 153 7.74 -8.55 16.96
CA THR A 153 7.04 -8.75 15.68
C THR A 153 7.81 -8.12 14.53
N SER A 154 7.66 -8.69 13.34
CA SER A 154 8.09 -8.10 12.06
C SER A 154 6.97 -7.37 11.32
N TYR A 155 5.74 -7.41 11.85
CA TYR A 155 4.57 -6.85 11.20
C TYR A 155 4.32 -5.41 11.63
N ILE A 156 4.07 -4.55 10.64
CA ILE A 156 3.74 -3.14 10.83
C ILE A 156 2.39 -2.86 10.19
N ARG A 157 1.49 -2.23 10.94
CA ARG A 157 0.29 -1.59 10.39
C ARG A 157 0.61 -0.14 10.05
N ILE A 158 0.23 0.29 8.86
CA ILE A 158 0.39 1.65 8.35
C ILE A 158 -1.00 2.18 8.02
N ILE A 159 -1.33 3.36 8.53
CA ILE A 159 -2.60 4.03 8.28
C ILE A 159 -2.33 5.36 7.61
N THR A 160 -3.03 5.60 6.51
CA THR A 160 -2.98 6.85 5.74
C THR A 160 -4.37 7.45 5.57
N ASP A 161 -4.43 8.76 5.32
CA ASP A 161 -5.67 9.43 4.90
C ASP A 161 -5.95 9.19 3.40
N LYS A 162 -7.10 9.67 2.90
CA LYS A 162 -7.49 9.56 1.48
C LYS A 162 -6.51 10.17 0.47
N ALA A 163 -5.63 11.06 0.91
CA ALA A 163 -4.60 11.63 0.07
C ALA A 163 -3.26 10.88 0.21
N GLY A 164 -3.21 9.80 0.98
CA GLY A 164 -2.01 9.02 1.24
C GLY A 164 -1.05 9.69 2.21
N ASN A 165 -1.48 10.68 3.01
CA ASN A 165 -0.62 11.18 4.08
C ASN A 165 -0.64 10.23 5.27
N LEU A 166 0.51 10.01 5.88
CA LEU A 166 0.65 9.18 7.07
C LEU A 166 -0.21 9.74 8.19
N VAL A 167 -1.08 8.89 8.75
CA VAL A 167 -1.83 9.16 9.98
C VAL A 167 -1.09 8.54 11.16
N THR A 168 -0.73 7.26 11.06
CA THR A 168 0.07 6.54 12.06
C THR A 168 0.69 5.28 11.46
N ALA A 169 1.69 4.73 12.12
CA ALA A 169 2.25 3.42 11.85
C ALA A 169 2.70 2.77 13.17
N TYR A 170 2.51 1.46 13.34
CA TYR A 170 2.90 0.77 14.56
C TYR A 170 3.07 -0.74 14.40
N PRO A 171 3.92 -1.39 15.24
CA PRO A 171 4.04 -2.84 15.27
C PRO A 171 2.74 -3.52 15.72
N ILE A 172 2.39 -4.62 15.07
CA ILE A 172 1.19 -5.41 15.37
C ILE A 172 1.51 -6.91 15.45
N PRO A 173 0.65 -7.75 16.06
CA PRO A 173 0.76 -9.19 15.91
C PRO A 173 0.69 -9.60 14.44
N LYS A 174 1.21 -10.79 14.14
CA LYS A 174 0.96 -11.43 12.84
C LYS A 174 -0.57 -11.49 12.59
N PRO A 175 -1.06 -11.00 11.44
CA PRO A 175 -2.49 -11.01 11.09
C PRO A 175 -3.11 -12.40 11.00
#